data_AF-A0A1X7R6I8-F1
#
_entry.id   AF-A0A1X7R6I8-F1
#
_cell.length_a   1.000
_cell.length_b   1.000
_cell.length_c   1.000
_cell.angle_alpha   90.00
_cell.angle_beta   90.00
_cell.angle_gamma   90.00
#
_symmetry.space_group_name_H-M   'P 1'
#
loop_
_entity.id
_entity.type
_entity.pdbx_description
1 polymer ?
#
loop_
_entity_poly.entity_id
_entity_poly.type
_entity_poly.pdbx_seq_one_letter_code
_entity_poly.pdbx_strand_id
1 'polypeptide(L)'
;MELRRSNENFKSITATHDKIAHFIVFMLESWLFVKIFAHRKVRLPISYNRSQLRGYNPLVEPIDIDLESNNDPIGNTNDETYADKFLLGLIICTLLVAVGSEIMQCILTHGARTFDILDILCNASGSSLGIFIAYVTETYFK
;
A
#
# COMPACT_ATOMS: atom_id res chain seq x y z
N MET A 1 3.72 -6.77 -47.28
CA MET A 1 3.29 -7.47 -46.05
C MET A 1 4.40 -7.51 -44.99
N GLU A 2 5.67 -7.69 -45.37
CA GLU A 2 6.80 -7.80 -44.42
C GLU A 2 7.09 -6.55 -43.57
N LEU A 3 6.97 -5.34 -44.15
CA LEU A 3 7.14 -4.08 -43.40
C LEU A 3 6.18 -3.93 -42.21
N ARG A 4 4.95 -4.44 -42.33
CA ARG A 4 3.93 -4.36 -41.26
C ARG A 4 4.27 -5.31 -40.10
N ARG A 5 4.81 -6.50 -40.41
CA ARG A 5 5.24 -7.50 -39.42
C ARG A 5 6.45 -7.02 -38.62
N SER A 6 7.41 -6.33 -39.24
CA SER A 6 8.57 -5.77 -38.53
C SER A 6 8.15 -4.73 -37.49
N ASN A 7 7.26 -3.80 -37.84
CA ASN A 7 6.78 -2.76 -36.91
C ASN A 7 6.03 -3.31 -35.70
N GLU A 8 5.23 -4.38 -35.86
CA GLU A 8 4.52 -5.00 -34.73
C GLU A 8 5.48 -5.69 -33.75
N ASN A 9 6.53 -6.34 -34.27
CA ASN A 9 7.57 -6.93 -33.44
C ASN A 9 8.33 -5.86 -32.64
N PHE A 10 8.71 -4.74 -33.27
CA PHE A 10 9.37 -3.63 -32.56
C PHE A 10 8.49 -3.05 -31.46
N LYS A 11 7.20 -2.83 -31.73
CA LYS A 11 6.26 -2.29 -30.73
C LYS A 11 6.08 -3.23 -29.54
N SER A 12 5.98 -4.53 -29.80
CA SER A 12 5.91 -5.57 -28.76
C SER A 12 7.18 -5.63 -27.89
N ILE A 13 8.35 -5.54 -28.53
CA ILE A 13 9.64 -5.51 -27.84
C ILE A 13 9.71 -4.28 -26.94
N THR A 14 9.42 -3.08 -27.43
CA THR A 14 9.48 -1.86 -26.61
C THR A 14 8.49 -1.89 -25.45
N ALA A 15 7.26 -2.39 -25.67
CA ALA A 15 6.26 -2.52 -24.62
C ALA A 15 6.69 -3.46 -23.49
N THR A 16 7.42 -4.54 -23.82
CA THR A 16 7.93 -5.47 -22.80
C THR A 16 9.05 -4.83 -21.96
N HIS A 17 9.93 -4.05 -22.59
CA HIS A 17 11.01 -3.36 -21.89
C HIS A 17 10.47 -2.27 -20.93
N ASP A 18 9.39 -1.58 -21.29
CA ASP A 18 8.72 -0.59 -20.45
C ASP A 18 8.26 -1.22 -19.11
N LYS A 19 7.65 -2.40 -19.17
CA LYS A 19 7.17 -3.14 -17.99
C LYS A 19 8.32 -3.55 -17.06
N ILE A 20 9.42 -4.05 -17.63
CA ILE A 20 10.61 -4.44 -16.85
C ILE A 20 11.24 -3.20 -16.20
N ALA A 21 11.33 -2.09 -16.93
CA ALA A 21 11.84 -0.84 -16.38
C ALA A 21 10.99 -0.37 -15.19
N HIS A 22 9.67 -0.36 -15.34
CA HIS A 22 8.77 -0.01 -14.25
C HIS A 22 8.91 -0.97 -13.05
N PHE A 23 8.96 -2.28 -13.29
CA PHE A 23 9.20 -3.26 -12.24
C PHE A 23 10.45 -2.94 -11.41
N ILE A 24 11.59 -2.69 -12.08
CA ILE A 24 12.87 -2.40 -11.43
C ILE A 24 12.79 -1.08 -10.66
N VAL A 25 12.22 -0.03 -11.26
CA VAL A 25 12.09 1.29 -10.61
C VAL A 25 11.24 1.18 -9.35
N PHE A 26 10.06 0.57 -9.43
CA PHE A 26 9.17 0.39 -8.29
C PHE A 26 9.78 -0.47 -7.18
N MET A 27 10.56 -1.50 -7.56
CA MET A 27 11.32 -2.30 -6.61
C MET A 27 12.37 -1.49 -5.86
N LEU A 28 13.17 -0.68 -6.57
CA LEU A 28 14.20 0.14 -5.95
C LEU A 28 13.59 1.27 -5.09
N GLU A 29 12.54 1.91 -5.59
CA GLU A 29 11.84 2.98 -4.89
C GLU A 29 11.20 2.47 -3.59
N SER A 30 10.50 1.33 -3.61
CA SER A 30 9.88 0.77 -2.41
C SER A 30 10.92 0.28 -1.39
N TRP A 31 12.04 -0.27 -1.86
CA TRP A 31 13.18 -0.65 -1.02
C TRP A 31 13.78 0.57 -0.31
N LEU A 32 14.04 1.65 -1.05
CA LEU A 32 14.57 2.90 -0.50
C LEU A 32 13.57 3.56 0.45
N PHE A 33 12.28 3.58 0.10
CA PHE A 33 11.22 4.15 0.93
C PHE A 33 11.21 3.54 2.34
N VAL A 34 11.28 2.22 2.44
CA VAL A 34 11.31 1.52 3.74
C VAL A 34 12.60 1.83 4.52
N LYS A 35 13.72 2.01 3.82
CA LYS A 35 15.02 2.33 4.43
C LYS A 35 15.11 3.75 4.98
N ILE A 36 14.28 4.69 4.53
CA ILE A 36 14.20 6.06 5.08
C ILE A 36 13.74 6.04 6.54
N PHE A 37 12.91 5.07 6.94
CA PHE A 37 12.42 4.96 8.31
C PHE A 37 13.43 4.29 9.24
N ALA A 38 14.02 5.09 10.14
CA ALA A 38 14.96 4.61 11.16
C ALA A 38 14.31 3.62 12.16
N HIS A 39 13.06 3.86 12.55
CA HIS A 39 12.34 3.01 13.51
C HIS A 39 11.40 2.03 12.80
N ARG A 40 11.33 0.80 13.32
CA ARG A 40 10.44 -0.24 12.78
C ARG A 40 8.95 0.09 12.98
N LYS A 41 8.62 0.77 14.08
CA LYS A 41 7.27 1.22 14.39
C LYS A 41 7.18 2.72 14.13
N VAL A 42 6.25 3.10 13.25
CA VAL A 42 5.94 4.49 12.95
C VAL A 42 4.68 4.86 13.72
N ARG A 43 4.74 5.94 14.49
CA ARG A 43 3.58 6.47 15.21
C ARG A 43 2.65 7.13 14.20
N LEU A 44 1.41 6.65 14.10
CA LEU A 44 0.39 7.25 13.25
C LEU A 44 -0.48 8.18 14.10
N PRO A 45 -0.61 9.47 13.74
CA PRO A 45 -1.52 10.40 14.41
C PRO A 45 -2.96 10.20 13.90
N ILE A 46 -3.44 8.96 13.82
CA ILE A 46 -4.81 8.66 13.39
C ILE A 46 -5.66 8.48 14.65
N SER A 47 -6.25 9.56 15.14
CA SER A 47 -7.35 9.49 16.10
C SER A 47 -8.59 8.99 15.37
N TYR A 48 -8.80 7.68 15.36
CA TYR A 48 -10.03 7.09 14.83
C TYR A 48 -11.15 7.33 15.85
N ASN A 49 -12.10 8.22 15.54
CA ASN A 49 -13.22 8.51 16.42
C ASN A 49 -14.22 7.33 16.39
N ARG A 50 -13.94 6.31 17.21
CA ARG A 50 -14.66 5.02 17.30
C ARG A 50 -16.14 5.17 17.72
N SER A 51 -16.55 6.34 18.17
CA SER A 51 -17.88 6.65 18.71
C SER A 51 -18.99 6.72 17.64
N GLN A 52 -18.69 6.68 16.34
CA GLN A 52 -19.70 6.71 15.27
C GLN A 52 -20.17 5.33 14.77
N LEU A 53 -19.50 4.22 15.13
CA LEU A 53 -19.90 2.85 14.69
C LEU A 53 -20.65 2.03 15.75
N ARG A 54 -21.09 2.66 16.84
CA ARG A 54 -21.90 2.00 17.88
C ARG A 54 -23.32 2.58 17.88
N GLY A 55 -24.03 2.39 16.78
CA GLY A 55 -25.41 2.86 16.60
C GLY A 55 -26.34 1.74 16.12
N TYR A 56 -27.19 1.28 17.05
CA TYR A 56 -28.46 0.56 16.87
C TYR A 56 -28.46 -1.00 16.87
N ASN A 57 -28.71 -1.57 18.06
CA ASN A 57 -29.40 -2.85 18.24
C ASN A 57 -30.66 -2.57 19.08
N PRO A 58 -31.89 -2.63 18.52
CA PRO A 58 -33.09 -2.19 19.23
C PRO A 58 -33.77 -3.25 20.10
N LEU A 59 -33.17 -4.44 20.33
CA LEU A 59 -33.90 -5.57 20.92
C LEU A 59 -33.16 -6.27 22.08
N VAL A 60 -32.66 -5.53 23.05
CA VAL A 60 -32.26 -6.15 24.33
C VAL A 60 -32.90 -5.36 25.47
N GLU A 61 -33.91 -5.99 26.08
CA GLU A 61 -34.57 -5.54 27.29
C GLU A 61 -33.57 -5.42 28.46
N PRO A 62 -33.79 -4.51 29.42
CA PRO A 62 -32.91 -4.36 30.57
C PRO A 62 -33.07 -5.58 31.50
N ILE A 63 -32.05 -6.42 31.53
CA ILE A 63 -31.83 -7.35 32.65
C ILE A 63 -31.03 -6.56 33.69
N ASP A 64 -31.65 -6.30 34.84
CA ASP A 64 -30.99 -5.71 36.01
C ASP A 64 -29.96 -6.70 36.54
N ILE A 65 -28.72 -6.57 36.06
CA ILE A 65 -27.55 -7.22 36.64
C ILE A 65 -26.85 -6.17 37.48
N ASP A 66 -26.93 -6.33 38.79
CA ASP A 66 -26.08 -5.63 39.77
C ASP A 66 -24.62 -6.02 39.52
N LEU A 67 -23.99 -5.38 38.53
CA LEU A 67 -22.57 -5.45 38.27
C LEU A 67 -21.91 -4.39 39.13
N GLU A 68 -21.29 -4.86 40.22
CA GLU A 68 -20.30 -4.13 41.00
C GLU A 68 -19.46 -3.24 40.09
N SER A 69 -19.69 -1.94 40.24
CA SER A 69 -18.93 -0.88 39.61
C SER A 69 -17.51 -0.91 40.19
N ASN A 70 -16.67 -1.76 39.60
CA ASN A 70 -15.23 -1.55 39.67
C ASN A 70 -14.96 -0.25 38.93
N ASN A 71 -14.63 0.77 39.71
CA ASN A 71 -14.04 2.01 39.26
C ASN A 71 -12.69 1.71 38.60
N ASP A 72 -12.70 1.18 37.38
CA ASP A 72 -11.56 1.28 36.52
C ASP A 72 -11.44 2.76 36.13
N PRO A 73 -10.34 3.45 36.51
CA PRO A 73 -10.17 4.83 36.10
C PRO A 73 -10.19 4.83 34.58
N ILE A 74 -11.03 5.70 34.03
CA ILE A 74 -11.08 6.06 32.61
C ILE A 74 -9.64 6.29 32.16
N GLY A 75 -9.06 5.22 31.62
CA GLY A 75 -7.75 5.22 31.01
C GLY A 75 -7.92 6.02 29.75
N ASN A 76 -7.64 7.32 29.84
CA ASN A 76 -7.29 8.14 28.71
C ASN A 76 -5.92 7.67 28.20
N THR A 77 -5.84 6.39 27.79
CA THR A 77 -4.75 5.92 26.98
C THR A 77 -5.03 6.53 25.63
N ASN A 78 -4.28 7.59 25.34
CA ASN A 78 -3.98 7.91 23.95
C ASN A 78 -3.38 6.62 23.39
N ASP A 79 -4.21 5.73 22.83
CA ASP A 79 -3.78 4.52 22.16
C ASP A 79 -3.01 5.00 20.94
N GLU A 80 -1.74 5.30 21.17
CA GLU A 80 -0.79 5.69 20.14
C GLU A 80 -0.74 4.50 19.18
N THR A 81 -1.43 4.64 18.05
CA THR A 81 -1.51 3.56 17.08
C THR A 81 -0.18 3.52 16.34
N TYR A 82 0.56 2.45 16.55
CA TYR A 82 1.83 2.19 15.87
C TYR A 82 1.59 1.29 14.66
N ALA A 83 2.04 1.71 13.48
CA ALA A 83 2.09 0.85 12.30
C ALA A 83 3.51 0.36 12.04
N ASP A 84 3.62 -0.88 11.56
CA ASP A 84 4.90 -1.40 11.07
C ASP A 84 5.24 -0.70 9.74
N LYS A 85 6.48 -0.20 9.61
CA LYS A 85 6.95 0.48 8.40
C LYS A 85 6.85 -0.37 7.13
N PHE A 86 6.96 -1.70 7.24
CA PHE A 86 6.82 -2.62 6.11
C PHE A 86 5.35 -2.69 5.65
N LEU A 87 4.40 -2.68 6.58
CA LEU A 87 2.97 -2.61 6.27
C LEU A 87 2.62 -1.26 5.62
N LEU A 88 3.17 -0.17 6.17
CA LEU A 88 3.00 1.17 5.61
C LEU A 88 3.55 1.24 4.17
N GLY A 89 4.75 0.70 3.96
CA GLY A 89 5.36 0.58 2.64
C GLY A 89 4.52 -0.24 1.67
N LEU A 90 3.96 -1.38 2.12
CA LEU A 90 3.07 -2.19 1.29
C LEU A 90 1.85 -1.38 0.86
N ILE A 91 1.12 -0.76 1.79
CA ILE A 91 -0.08 0.00 1.46
C ILE A 91 0.24 1.15 0.50
N ILE A 92 1.26 1.95 0.81
CA ILE A 92 1.60 3.12 0.00
C ILE A 92 2.15 2.70 -1.36
N CYS A 93 3.22 1.91 -1.41
CA CYS A 93 3.90 1.60 -2.66
C CYS A 93 3.08 0.64 -3.55
N THR A 94 2.42 -0.38 -2.98
CA THR A 94 1.71 -1.38 -3.79
C THR A 94 0.28 -1.00 -4.17
N LEU A 95 -0.42 -0.20 -3.35
CA LEU A 95 -1.80 0.18 -3.65
C LEU A 95 -1.87 1.59 -4.21
N LEU A 96 -1.28 2.58 -3.54
CA LEU A 96 -1.40 3.98 -3.96
C LEU A 96 -0.49 4.31 -5.14
N VAL A 97 0.79 3.99 -5.05
CA VAL A 97 1.75 4.38 -6.10
C VAL A 97 1.59 3.51 -7.35
N ALA A 98 1.40 2.19 -7.20
CA ALA A 98 1.23 1.29 -8.36
C ALA A 98 -0.05 1.57 -9.19
N VAL A 99 -1.16 1.91 -8.54
CA VAL A 99 -2.40 2.31 -9.24
C VAL A 99 -2.29 3.75 -9.72
N GLY A 100 -1.74 4.63 -8.87
CA GLY A 100 -1.56 6.05 -9.18
C GLY A 100 -0.67 6.30 -10.38
N SER A 101 0.37 5.48 -10.60
CA SER A 101 1.25 5.63 -11.76
C SER A 101 0.53 5.38 -13.08
N GLU A 102 -0.43 4.46 -13.15
CA GLU A 102 -1.22 4.23 -14.36
C GLU A 102 -2.23 5.35 -14.61
N ILE A 103 -2.87 5.85 -13.55
CA ILE A 103 -3.73 7.03 -13.63
C ILE A 103 -2.93 8.24 -14.13
N MET A 104 -1.74 8.45 -13.57
CA MET A 104 -0.85 9.56 -13.93
C MET A 104 -0.38 9.45 -15.38
N GLN A 105 -0.02 8.25 -15.86
CA GLN A 105 0.35 8.03 -17.25
C GLN A 105 -0.82 8.30 -18.21
N CYS A 106 -2.03 7.90 -17.87
CA CYS A 106 -3.24 8.21 -18.64
C CYS A 106 -3.45 9.73 -18.74
N ILE A 107 -3.29 10.46 -17.63
CA ILE A 107 -3.40 11.92 -17.59
C ILE A 107 -2.31 12.59 -18.42
N LEU A 108 -1.04 12.23 -18.22
CA LEU A 108 0.11 12.85 -18.89
C LEU A 108 0.11 12.62 -20.41
N THR A 109 -0.42 11.48 -20.85
CA THR A 109 -0.55 11.16 -22.28
C THR A 109 -1.84 11.70 -22.90
N HIS A 110 -2.62 12.51 -22.16
CA HIS A 110 -3.92 13.03 -22.61
C HIS A 110 -4.88 11.93 -23.08
N GLY A 111 -4.86 10.78 -22.40
CA GLY A 111 -5.68 9.62 -22.73
C GLY A 111 -5.18 8.77 -23.90
N ALA A 112 -3.96 9.01 -24.42
CA ALA A 112 -3.40 8.19 -25.49
C ALA A 112 -2.95 6.79 -25.03
N ARG A 113 -2.55 6.63 -23.76
CA ARG A 113 -2.24 5.32 -23.16
C ARG A 113 -3.49 4.73 -22.52
N THR A 114 -3.78 3.46 -22.83
CA THR A 114 -4.88 2.70 -22.23
C THR A 114 -4.48 2.18 -20.86
N PHE A 115 -5.44 2.15 -19.93
CA PHE A 115 -5.26 1.58 -18.60
C PHE A 115 -4.97 0.07 -18.72
N ASP A 116 -3.75 -0.36 -18.38
CA ASP A 116 -3.32 -1.77 -18.44
C ASP A 116 -3.19 -2.34 -17.02
N ILE A 117 -4.06 -3.30 -16.68
CA ILE A 117 -4.04 -3.99 -15.38
C ILE A 117 -2.71 -4.73 -15.17
N LEU A 118 -2.08 -5.21 -16.24
CA LEU A 118 -0.79 -5.89 -16.14
C LEU A 118 0.32 -4.93 -15.70
N ASP A 119 0.25 -3.65 -16.05
CA ASP A 119 1.23 -2.66 -15.62
C ASP A 119 1.09 -2.39 -14.11
N ILE A 120 -0.14 -2.31 -13.60
CA ILE A 120 -0.41 -2.22 -12.16
C ILE A 120 0.14 -3.43 -11.41
N LEU A 121 -0.13 -4.64 -11.91
CA LEU A 121 0.36 -5.87 -11.30
C LEU A 121 1.89 -5.93 -11.33
N CYS A 122 2.51 -5.49 -12.41
CA CYS A 122 3.96 -5.40 -12.54
C CYS A 122 4.55 -4.43 -11.51
N ASN A 123 4.02 -3.21 -11.42
CA ASN A 123 4.43 -2.18 -10.46
C ASN A 123 4.24 -2.65 -9.00
N ALA A 124 3.10 -3.29 -8.70
CA ALA A 124 2.79 -3.82 -7.38
C ALA A 124 3.71 -4.98 -6.99
N SER A 125 4.02 -5.88 -7.94
CA SER A 125 4.95 -7.00 -7.70
C SER A 125 6.39 -6.52 -7.48
N GLY A 126 6.87 -5.54 -8.28
CA GLY A 126 8.17 -4.90 -8.07
C GLY A 126 8.25 -4.25 -6.69
N SER A 127 7.22 -3.46 -6.34
CA SER A 127 7.11 -2.83 -5.01
C SER A 127 7.16 -3.84 -3.87
N SER A 128 6.39 -4.94 -4.00
CA SER A 128 6.34 -6.02 -2.99
C SER A 128 7.70 -6.68 -2.82
N LEU A 129 8.41 -6.94 -3.92
CA LEU A 129 9.75 -7.53 -3.89
C LEU A 129 10.77 -6.58 -3.22
N GLY A 130 10.73 -5.28 -3.52
CA GLY A 130 11.61 -4.29 -2.90
C GLY A 130 11.43 -4.20 -1.38
N ILE A 131 10.18 -4.21 -0.91
CA ILE A 131 9.84 -4.23 0.51
C ILE A 131 10.29 -5.53 1.17
N PHE A 132 10.11 -6.67 0.50
CA PHE A 132 10.59 -7.96 0.98
C PHE A 132 12.11 -7.98 1.12
N ILE A 133 12.85 -7.47 0.14
CA ILE A 133 14.31 -7.32 0.21
C ILE A 133 14.71 -6.43 1.39
N ALA A 134 14.00 -5.32 1.61
CA ALA A 134 14.26 -4.43 2.75
C ALA A 134 14.07 -5.18 4.09
N TYR A 135 12.98 -5.96 4.20
CA TYR A 135 12.67 -6.77 5.37
C TYR A 135 13.75 -7.82 5.66
N VAL A 136 14.14 -8.60 4.65
CA VAL A 136 15.20 -9.62 4.78
C VAL A 136 16.52 -8.95 5.16
N THR A 137 16.89 -7.86 4.48
CA THR A 137 18.14 -7.16 4.76
C THR A 137 18.19 -6.65 6.20
N GLU A 138 17.09 -6.09 6.71
CA GLU A 138 17.04 -5.61 8.10
C GLU A 138 16.93 -6.75 9.12
N THR A 139 16.38 -7.90 8.75
CA THR A 139 16.26 -9.05 9.67
C THR A 139 17.59 -9.79 9.84
N TYR A 140 18.38 -9.93 8.77
CA TYR A 140 19.57 -10.77 8.77
C TYR A 140 20.90 -10.01 8.85
N PHE A 141 20.94 -8.73 8.46
CA PHE A 141 22.19 -7.94 8.42
C PHE A 141 22.20 -6.78 9.42
N LYS A 142 21.55 -6.97 10.57
CA LYS A 142 21.48 -5.97 11.64
C LYS A 142 22.56 -6.15 12.69
#